data_AF-B1KFP7-F1
#
_entry.id   AF-B1KFP7-F1
#
_cell.length_a   1.000
_cell.length_b   1.000
_cell.length_c   1.000
_cell.angle_alpha   90.00
_cell.angle_beta   90.00
_cell.angle_gamma   90.00
#
_symmetry.space_group_name_H-M   'P 1'
#
loop_
_entity.id
_entity.type
_entity.pdbx_description
1 polymer ?
#
loop_
_entity_poly.entity_id
_entity_poly.type
_entity_poly.pdbx_seq_one_letter_code
_entity_poly.pdbx_strand_id
1 'polypeptide(L)'
;MFPYPEQYRQAAPPILTAFMVFWSLLSRLILGGSSSIAFYPLFGLFPLVILLHGQLIWQAKGMERLDQGVYAFIHIALSFVVWTFSLMHVNGNGFS
;
A
#
# COMPACT_ATOMS: atom_id res chain seq x y z
N MET A 1 -10.41 17.55 -18.58
CA MET A 1 -9.23 16.67 -18.46
C MET A 1 -8.63 16.94 -17.09
N PHE A 2 -8.53 15.94 -16.21
CA PHE A 2 -7.88 16.15 -14.91
C PHE A 2 -6.42 16.56 -15.16
N PRO A 3 -5.89 17.59 -14.49
CA PRO A 3 -4.48 17.93 -14.64
C PRO A 3 -3.65 16.78 -14.04
N TYR A 4 -2.66 16.27 -14.79
CA TYR A 4 -1.67 15.27 -14.34
C TYR A 4 -2.15 13.80 -14.15
N PRO A 5 -2.84 13.19 -15.13
CA PRO A 5 -3.37 11.83 -14.99
C PRO A 5 -2.28 10.77 -14.78
N GLU A 6 -1.09 10.98 -15.33
CA GLU A 6 0.04 10.06 -15.19
C GLU A 6 0.63 10.06 -13.77
N GLN A 7 0.75 11.25 -13.17
CA GLN A 7 1.23 11.43 -11.81
C GLN A 7 0.28 10.78 -10.81
N TYR A 8 -1.03 10.93 -10.98
CA TYR A 8 -2.01 10.25 -10.12
C TYR A 8 -1.92 8.73 -10.24
N ARG A 9 -1.75 8.22 -11.47
CA ARG A 9 -1.64 6.78 -11.73
C ARG A 9 -0.38 6.19 -11.07
N GLN A 10 0.75 6.89 -11.15
CA GLN A 10 1.99 6.47 -10.47
C GLN A 10 1.92 6.66 -8.96
N ALA A 11 1.22 7.68 -8.45
CA ALA A 11 1.09 7.93 -7.02
C ALA A 11 0.07 7.02 -6.32
N ALA A 12 -0.83 6.35 -7.05
CA ALA A 12 -1.87 5.52 -6.44
C ALA A 12 -1.32 4.39 -5.53
N PRO A 13 -0.33 3.56 -5.95
CA PRO A 13 0.28 2.56 -5.07
C PRO A 13 0.89 3.13 -3.77
N PRO A 14 1.74 4.19 -3.79
CA PRO A 14 2.25 4.76 -2.53
C PRO A 14 1.17 5.43 -1.68
N ILE A 15 0.13 6.03 -2.27
CA ILE A 15 -1.02 6.57 -1.52
C ILE A 15 -1.74 5.45 -0.75
N LEU A 16 -1.98 4.29 -1.38
CA LEU A 16 -2.57 3.14 -0.69
C LEU A 16 -1.67 2.61 0.43
N THR A 17 -0.35 2.63 0.24
CA THR A 17 0.60 2.26 1.29
C THR A 17 0.51 3.22 2.48
N ALA A 18 0.44 4.54 2.24
CA ALA A 18 0.22 5.52 3.31
C ALA A 18 -1.14 5.31 4.01
N PHE A 19 -2.17 4.93 3.25
CA PHE A 19 -3.47 4.59 3.81
C PHE A 19 -3.42 3.37 4.75
N MET A 20 -2.58 2.35 4.48
CA MET A 20 -2.38 1.22 5.42
C MET A 20 -1.91 1.72 6.80
N VAL A 21 -0.96 2.66 6.83
CA VAL A 21 -0.46 3.26 8.06
C VAL A 21 -1.59 3.99 8.78
N PHE A 22 -2.25 4.92 8.07
CA PHE A 22 -3.36 5.68 8.63
C PHE A 22 -4.45 4.78 9.20
N TRP A 23 -4.87 3.77 8.43
CA TRP A 23 -5.86 2.79 8.86
C TRP A 23 -5.39 2.01 10.09
N SER A 24 -4.13 1.57 10.13
CA SER A 24 -3.61 0.82 11.28
C SER A 24 -3.64 1.65 12.58
N LEU A 25 -3.30 2.94 12.51
CA LEU A 25 -3.37 3.86 13.66
C LEU A 25 -4.82 4.12 14.08
N LEU A 26 -5.68 4.44 13.10
CA LEU A 26 -7.08 4.77 13.35
C LEU A 26 -7.87 3.58 13.91
N SER A 27 -7.72 2.41 13.29
CA SER A 27 -8.40 1.19 13.72
C SER A 27 -7.94 0.74 15.11
N ARG A 28 -6.64 0.86 15.41
CA ARG A 28 -6.13 0.59 16.76
C ARG A 28 -6.71 1.55 17.80
N LEU A 29 -6.84 2.84 17.45
CA LEU A 29 -7.41 3.87 18.32
C LEU A 29 -8.90 3.62 18.63
N ILE A 30 -9.69 3.23 17.62
CA ILE A 30 -11.15 3.12 17.75
C ILE A 30 -11.59 1.72 18.19
N LEU A 31 -10.95 0.67 17.69
CA LEU A 31 -11.38 -0.73 17.88
C LEU A 31 -10.52 -1.49 18.90
N GLY A 32 -9.42 -0.90 19.38
CA GLY A 32 -8.49 -1.55 20.28
C GLY A 32 -7.57 -2.57 19.58
N GLY A 33 -6.91 -3.41 20.37
CA GLY A 33 -5.99 -4.44 19.87
C GLY A 33 -6.71 -5.70 19.41
N SER A 34 -6.14 -6.35 18.39
CA SER A 34 -6.55 -7.68 17.90
C SER A 34 -7.98 -7.77 17.36
N SER A 35 -8.61 -6.65 17.01
CA SER A 35 -9.92 -6.64 16.35
C SER A 35 -9.82 -7.23 14.94
N SER A 36 -10.55 -8.31 14.66
CA SER A 36 -10.60 -8.95 13.33
C SER A 36 -10.99 -7.98 12.22
N ILE A 37 -11.83 -6.97 12.53
CA ILE A 37 -12.32 -5.99 11.56
C ILE A 37 -11.16 -5.12 11.03
N ALA A 38 -10.18 -4.81 11.88
CA ALA A 38 -9.05 -3.97 11.50
C ALA A 38 -8.11 -4.65 10.48
N PHE A 39 -8.11 -5.99 10.41
CA PHE A 39 -7.26 -6.75 9.49
C PHE A 39 -7.78 -6.82 8.06
N TYR A 40 -9.10 -6.81 7.84
CA TYR A 40 -9.66 -6.99 6.49
C TYR A 40 -9.14 -5.96 5.47
N PRO A 41 -9.10 -4.65 5.78
CA PRO A 41 -8.55 -3.68 4.84
C PRO A 41 -7.06 -3.93 4.58
N LEU A 42 -6.28 -4.26 5.61
CA LEU A 42 -4.85 -4.54 5.44
C LEU A 42 -4.60 -5.74 4.53
N PHE A 43 -5.37 -6.83 4.68
CA PHE A 43 -5.29 -7.99 3.79
C PHE A 43 -5.67 -7.69 2.34
N GLY A 44 -6.59 -6.74 2.10
CA GLY A 44 -6.96 -6.33 0.74
C GLY A 44 -5.98 -5.33 0.11
N LEU A 45 -5.44 -4.40 0.89
CA LEU A 45 -4.65 -3.28 0.37
C LEU A 45 -3.31 -3.72 -0.21
N PHE A 46 -2.61 -4.70 0.39
CA PHE A 46 -1.29 -5.10 -0.11
C PHE A 46 -1.35 -5.84 -1.46
N PRO A 47 -2.23 -6.84 -1.65
CA PRO A 47 -2.49 -7.40 -2.97
C PRO A 47 -2.91 -6.34 -4.00
N LEU A 48 -3.72 -5.35 -3.60
CA LEU A 48 -4.12 -4.27 -4.48
C LEU A 48 -2.92 -3.40 -4.93
N VAL A 49 -1.98 -3.10 -4.03
CA VAL A 49 -0.73 -2.40 -4.40
C VAL A 49 0.09 -3.19 -5.42
N ILE A 50 0.22 -4.51 -5.24
CA ILE A 50 0.90 -5.39 -6.21
C ILE A 50 0.19 -5.34 -7.57
N LEU A 51 -1.14 -5.46 -7.58
CA LEU A 51 -1.94 -5.42 -8.81
C LEU A 51 -1.81 -4.08 -9.55
N LEU A 52 -1.80 -2.95 -8.82
CA LEU A 52 -1.61 -1.64 -9.42
C LEU A 52 -0.22 -1.49 -10.05
N HIS A 53 0.83 -1.98 -9.39
CA HIS A 53 2.16 -2.00 -9.99
C HIS A 53 2.24 -2.93 -11.21
N GLY A 54 1.60 -4.10 -11.15
CA GLY A 54 1.47 -4.99 -12.31
C GLY A 54 0.75 -4.31 -13.49
N GLN A 55 -0.34 -3.59 -13.20
CA GLN A 55 -1.08 -2.81 -14.19
C GLN A 55 -0.24 -1.66 -14.78
N LEU A 56 0.58 -0.99 -13.97
CA LEU A 56 1.51 0.04 -14.41
C LEU A 56 2.53 -0.55 -15.40
N ILE A 57 3.22 -1.63 -15.02
CA ILE A 57 4.21 -2.34 -15.87
C ILE A 57 3.57 -2.86 -17.16
N TRP A 58 2.34 -3.38 -17.09
CA TRP A 58 1.63 -3.89 -18.26
C TRP A 58 1.36 -2.77 -19.28
N GLN A 59 1.00 -1.58 -18.79
CA GLN A 59 0.67 -0.45 -19.66
C GLN A 59 1.92 0.30 -20.15
N ALA A 60 3.01 0.37 -19.37
CA ALA A 60 4.28 0.99 -19.78
C ALA A 60 4.15 2.38 -20.45
N LYS A 61 3.16 3.18 -20.02
CA LYS A 61 2.93 4.54 -20.56
C LYS A 61 3.70 5.57 -19.73
N GLY A 62 4.47 6.43 -20.40
CA GLY A 62 5.15 7.58 -19.80
C GLY A 62 6.50 7.28 -19.15
N MET A 63 6.90 6.01 -19.03
CA MET A 63 8.21 5.59 -18.50
C MET A 63 8.64 4.28 -19.16
N GLU A 64 9.95 4.02 -19.28
CA GLU A 64 10.44 2.76 -19.83
C GLU A 64 10.00 1.57 -18.97
N ARG A 65 9.74 0.42 -19.60
CA ARG A 65 9.21 -0.77 -18.91
C ARG A 65 10.18 -1.29 -17.84
N LEU A 66 11.49 -1.18 -18.06
CA LEU A 66 12.52 -1.54 -17.07
C LEU A 66 12.47 -0.60 -15.87
N ASP A 67 12.48 0.71 -16.09
CA ASP A 67 12.34 1.72 -15.05
C ASP A 67 11.06 1.51 -14.23
N GLN A 68 9.97 1.14 -14.89
CA GLN A 68 8.71 0.85 -14.23
C GLN A 68 8.73 -0.43 -13.41
N GLY A 69 9.48 -1.43 -13.87
CA GLY A 69 9.78 -2.64 -13.12
C GLY A 69 10.60 -2.34 -11.86
N VAL A 70 11.65 -1.51 -11.97
CA VAL A 70 12.47 -1.09 -10.82
C VAL A 70 11.64 -0.26 -9.84
N TYR A 71 10.87 0.69 -10.34
CA TYR A 71 9.93 1.50 -9.56
C TYR A 71 8.96 0.61 -8.77
N ALA A 72 8.34 -0.36 -9.43
CA ALA A 72 7.44 -1.32 -8.80
C ALA A 72 8.13 -2.19 -7.76
N PHE A 73 9.32 -2.71 -8.05
CA PHE A 73 10.07 -3.55 -7.12
C PHE A 73 10.36 -2.81 -5.80
N ILE A 74 10.86 -1.58 -5.89
CA ILE A 74 11.14 -0.75 -4.70
C ILE A 74 9.86 -0.51 -3.90
N HIS A 75 8.77 -0.11 -4.56
CA HIS A 75 7.53 0.23 -3.87
C HIS A 75 6.81 -0.99 -3.28
N ILE A 76 6.83 -2.14 -3.96
CA ILE A 76 6.29 -3.39 -3.42
C ILE A 76 7.08 -3.82 -2.18
N ALA A 77 8.41 -3.73 -2.21
CA ALA A 77 9.25 -4.06 -1.05
C ALA A 77 8.98 -3.13 0.15
N LEU A 78 8.91 -1.82 -0.09
CA LEU A 78 8.55 -0.85 0.95
C LEU A 78 7.14 -1.06 1.48
N SER A 79 6.18 -1.32 0.60
CA SER A 79 4.78 -1.59 0.96
C SER A 79 4.64 -2.87 1.77
N PHE A 80 5.43 -3.92 1.46
CA PHE A 80 5.47 -5.15 2.24
C PHE A 80 5.93 -4.87 3.67
N VAL A 81 7.00 -4.08 3.84
CA VAL A 81 7.47 -3.67 5.17
C VAL A 81 6.36 -2.92 5.90
N VAL A 82 5.78 -1.88 5.29
CA VAL A 82 4.68 -1.11 5.90
C VAL A 82 3.50 -2.01 6.29
N TRP A 83 3.07 -2.89 5.40
CA TRP A 83 1.97 -3.82 5.62
C TRP A 83 2.23 -4.76 6.81
N THR A 84 3.42 -5.34 6.90
CA THR A 84 3.79 -6.20 8.03
C THR A 84 3.77 -5.43 9.36
N PHE A 85 4.33 -4.22 9.41
CA PHE A 85 4.27 -3.37 10.61
C PHE A 85 2.84 -2.95 10.97
N SER A 86 2.00 -2.61 9.99
CA SER A 86 0.59 -2.30 10.21
C SER A 86 -0.17 -3.50 10.80
N LEU A 87 0.08 -4.72 10.30
CA LEU A 87 -0.51 -5.94 10.85
C LEU A 87 -0.04 -6.19 12.28
N MET A 88 1.26 -6.08 12.55
CA MET A 88 1.82 -6.25 13.91
C MET A 88 1.25 -5.22 14.89
N HIS A 89 1.13 -3.96 14.46
CA HIS A 89 0.57 -2.88 15.26
C HIS A 89 -0.90 -3.14 15.61
N VAL A 90 -1.73 -3.50 14.63
CA VAL A 90 -3.14 -3.85 14.86
C VAL A 90 -3.27 -5.08 15.76
N ASN A 91 -2.40 -6.08 15.57
CA ASN A 91 -2.43 -7.30 16.37
C ASN A 91 -2.10 -7.09 17.86
N GLY A 92 -1.43 -6.00 18.22
CA GLY A 92 -1.05 -5.74 19.62
C GLY A 92 0.25 -6.38 20.05
N ASN A 93 0.96 -7.00 19.11
CA ASN A 93 2.36 -7.41 19.27
C ASN A 93 3.33 -6.28 18.87
N GLY A 94 2.85 -5.04 18.79
CA GLY A 94 3.68 -3.87 18.52
C GLY A 94 4.48 -3.50 19.77
N PHE A 95 5.74 -3.09 19.57
CA PHE A 95 6.71 -2.73 20.60
C PHE A 95 6.07 -1.89 21.72
N SER A 96 5.96 -2.53 22.89
CA SER A 96 5.65 -1.95 24.19
C SER A 96 6.87 -2.12 25.08
#